data_AF-A0A7V1GHJ2-F1
#
_entry.id   AF-A0A7V1GHJ2-F1
#
_cell.length_a   1.000
_cell.length_b   1.000
_cell.length_c   1.000
_cell.angle_alpha   90.00
_cell.angle_beta   90.00
_cell.angle_gamma   90.00
#
_symmetry.space_group_name_H-M   'P 1'
#
loop_
_entity.id
_entity.type
_entity.pdbx_description
1 polymer ?
#
loop_
_entity_poly.entity_id
_entity_poly.type
_entity_poly.pdbx_seq_one_letter_code
_entity_poly.pdbx_strand_id
1 'polypeptide(L)'
;ANKITVTLHPEDAVLLREFLPESAEQEYRIVENGAIQRGGCMVEASNSRVDATVEKQISSMVAALFGDERQSGISELNELDSEAENGAEPEAP
;
A
#
# COMPACT_ATOMS: atom_id res chain seq x y z
N ALA A 1 -24.62 8.90 -11.65
CA ALA A 1 -23.50 8.02 -11.99
C ALA A 1 -22.21 8.75 -11.65
N ASN A 2 -21.37 8.19 -10.78
CA ASN A 2 -20.09 8.79 -10.42
C ASN A 2 -19.07 8.30 -11.46
N LYS A 3 -18.69 9.16 -12.41
CA LYS A 3 -17.91 8.75 -13.57
C LYS A 3 -16.44 8.57 -13.16
N ILE A 4 -15.97 7.33 -13.11
CA ILE A 4 -14.59 7.02 -12.75
C ILE A 4 -13.71 7.11 -14.00
N THR A 5 -12.51 7.67 -13.87
CA THR A 5 -11.50 7.69 -14.93
C THR A 5 -10.26 6.96 -14.42
N VAL A 6 -9.81 5.95 -15.15
CA VAL A 6 -8.61 5.17 -14.85
C VAL A 6 -7.57 5.49 -15.91
N THR A 7 -6.48 6.13 -15.51
CA THR A 7 -5.36 6.43 -16.38
C THR A 7 -4.23 5.44 -16.13
N LEU A 8 -3.75 4.74 -17.15
CA LEU A 8 -2.71 3.72 -17.03
C LEU A 8 -1.89 3.57 -18.33
N HIS A 9 -0.85 2.75 -18.29
CA HIS A 9 -0.02 2.48 -19.46
C HIS A 9 -0.82 1.77 -20.57
N PRO A 10 -0.59 2.06 -21.86
CA PRO A 10 -1.31 1.45 -22.98
C PRO A 10 -1.25 -0.09 -23.00
N GLU A 11 -0.10 -0.70 -22.69
CA GLU A 11 -0.01 -2.17 -22.62
C GLU A 11 -0.91 -2.78 -21.55
N ASP A 12 -1.10 -2.09 -20.43
CA ASP A 12 -1.95 -2.58 -19.34
C ASP A 12 -3.43 -2.29 -19.64
N ALA A 13 -3.73 -1.24 -20.42
CA ALA A 13 -5.08 -0.93 -20.88
C ALA A 13 -5.64 -2.02 -21.81
N VAL A 14 -4.81 -2.63 -22.65
CA VAL A 14 -5.20 -3.79 -23.48
C VAL A 14 -5.67 -4.93 -22.59
N LEU A 15 -4.89 -5.27 -21.56
CA LEU A 15 -5.25 -6.33 -20.61
C LEU A 15 -6.57 -6.03 -19.92
N LEU A 16 -6.76 -4.80 -19.42
CA LEU A 16 -8.02 -4.43 -18.77
C LEU A 16 -9.23 -4.62 -19.69
N ARG A 17 -9.12 -4.26 -20.97
CA ARG A 17 -10.21 -4.46 -21.95
C ARG A 17 -10.47 -5.93 -22.25
N GLU A 18 -9.46 -6.79 -22.21
CA GLU A 18 -9.63 -8.24 -22.41
C GLU A 18 -10.28 -8.94 -21.21
N PHE A 19 -9.97 -8.48 -19.99
CA PHE A 19 -10.41 -9.15 -18.76
C PHE A 19 -11.66 -8.53 -18.12
N LEU A 20 -12.04 -7.29 -18.47
CA LEU A 20 -13.23 -6.64 -17.94
C LEU A 20 -14.41 -6.76 -18.92
N PRO A 21 -15.64 -6.99 -18.42
CA PRO A 21 -16.82 -7.03 -19.27
C PRO A 21 -17.17 -5.63 -19.81
N GLU A 22 -17.59 -5.56 -21.08
CA GLU A 22 -18.02 -4.31 -21.75
C GLU A 22 -19.13 -3.56 -20.96
N SER A 23 -19.99 -4.30 -20.25
CA SER A 23 -21.04 -3.72 -19.38
C SER A 23 -20.48 -2.81 -18.27
N ALA A 24 -19.21 -2.97 -17.90
CA ALA A 24 -18.58 -2.17 -16.87
C ALA A 24 -18.02 -0.82 -17.41
N GLU A 25 -17.94 -0.64 -18.73
CA GLU A 25 -17.51 0.63 -19.35
C GLU A 25 -18.52 1.78 -19.12
N GLN A 26 -19.76 1.48 -18.71
CA GLN A 26 -20.70 2.50 -18.25
C GLN A 26 -20.30 3.13 -16.91
N GLU A 27 -19.46 2.46 -16.12
CA GLU A 27 -19.07 2.86 -14.77
C GLU A 27 -17.69 3.54 -14.73
N TYR A 28 -16.79 3.21 -15.65
CA TYR A 28 -15.46 3.80 -15.74
C TYR A 28 -14.97 4.04 -17.17
N ARG A 29 -14.07 5.02 -17.32
CA ARG A 29 -13.37 5.33 -18.58
C ARG A 29 -11.89 4.99 -18.44
N ILE A 30 -11.35 4.23 -19.39
CA ILE A 30 -9.91 4.00 -19.51
C ILE A 30 -9.26 5.12 -20.33
N VAL A 31 -8.15 5.67 -19.83
CA VAL A 31 -7.29 6.64 -20.51
C VAL A 31 -5.88 6.07 -20.58
N GLU A 32 -5.33 6.01 -21.78
CA GLU A 32 -4.00 5.46 -22.04
C GLU A 32 -2.95 6.58 -21.95
N ASN A 33 -1.93 6.38 -21.12
CA ASN A 33 -0.86 7.35 -20.90
C ASN A 33 0.50 6.64 -20.77
N GLY A 34 1.36 6.79 -21.78
CA GLY A 34 2.70 6.20 -21.81
C GLY A 34 3.70 6.81 -20.82
N ALA A 35 3.35 7.92 -20.15
CA ALA A 35 4.18 8.47 -19.07
C ALA A 35 4.01 7.71 -17.74
N ILE A 36 2.93 6.95 -17.58
CA ILE A 36 2.72 6.10 -16.40
C ILE A 36 3.51 4.80 -16.61
N GLN A 37 4.35 4.45 -15.64
CA GLN A 37 5.06 3.16 -15.63
C GLN A 37 4.06 1.99 -15.66
N ARG A 38 4.44 0.92 -16.37
CA ARG A 38 3.67 -0.32 -16.40
C ARG A 38 3.40 -0.85 -14.99
N GLY A 39 2.18 -1.32 -14.76
CA GLY A 39 1.71 -1.77 -13.44
C GLY A 39 1.28 -0.64 -12.50
N GLY A 40 1.42 0.62 -12.91
CA GLY A 40 0.88 1.79 -12.20
C GLY A 40 -0.41 2.31 -12.83
N CYS A 41 -1.25 2.95 -12.02
CA CYS A 41 -2.40 3.69 -12.53
C CYS A 41 -2.77 4.90 -11.66
N MET A 42 -3.58 5.77 -12.22
CA MET A 42 -4.21 6.90 -11.53
C MET A 42 -5.72 6.78 -11.68
N VAL A 43 -6.45 6.82 -10.56
CA VAL A 43 -7.91 6.73 -10.55
C VAL A 43 -8.49 8.05 -10.09
N GLU A 44 -9.39 8.63 -10.88
CA GLU A 44 -10.06 9.89 -10.59
C GLU A 44 -11.58 9.70 -10.60
N ALA A 45 -12.23 10.17 -9.54
CA ALA A 45 -13.69 10.28 -9.43
C ALA A 45 -14.08 11.73 -9.10
N SER A 46 -15.38 12.03 -9.04
CA SER A 46 -15.86 13.42 -8.91
C SER A 46 -15.29 14.18 -7.69
N ASN A 47 -14.95 13.47 -6.61
CA ASN A 47 -14.48 14.04 -5.36
C ASN A 47 -13.26 13.32 -4.76
N SER A 48 -12.63 12.43 -5.51
CA SER A 48 -11.48 11.67 -5.01
C SER A 48 -10.50 11.35 -6.12
N ARG A 49 -9.24 11.18 -5.72
CA ARG A 49 -8.16 10.75 -6.58
C ARG A 49 -7.28 9.78 -5.83
N VAL A 50 -6.97 8.66 -6.46
CA VAL A 50 -6.07 7.64 -5.93
C VAL A 50 -4.87 7.54 -6.87
N ASP A 51 -3.70 7.79 -6.32
CA ASP A 51 -2.42 7.62 -7.00
C ASP A 51 -1.85 6.24 -6.64
N ALA A 52 -1.92 5.32 -7.59
CA ALA A 52 -1.35 3.99 -7.50
C ALA A 52 -0.20 3.82 -8.51
N THR A 53 0.50 4.91 -8.84
CA THR A 53 1.72 4.86 -9.65
C THR A 53 2.78 4.00 -8.96
N VAL A 54 3.66 3.38 -9.74
CA VAL A 54 4.73 2.52 -9.22
C VAL A 54 5.62 3.30 -8.25
N GLU A 55 5.91 4.54 -8.59
CA GLU A 55 6.67 5.48 -7.78
C GLU A 55 6.02 5.71 -6.41
N LYS A 56 4.69 5.94 -6.40
CA LYS A 56 3.93 6.16 -5.16
C LYS A 56 3.87 4.90 -4.31
N GLN A 57 3.68 3.74 -4.94
CA GLN A 57 3.67 2.45 -4.25
C GLN A 57 5.02 2.17 -3.58
N ILE A 58 6.13 2.33 -4.29
CA ILE A 58 7.48 2.13 -3.72
C ILE A 58 7.71 3.12 -2.57
N SER A 59 7.39 4.40 -2.76
CA SER A 59 7.54 5.40 -1.70
C SER A 59 6.73 5.03 -0.46
N SER A 60 5.50 4.56 -0.64
CA SER A 60 4.63 4.12 0.47
C SER A 60 5.15 2.85 1.15
N MET A 61 5.66 1.87 0.38
CA MET A 61 6.25 0.64 0.92
C MET A 61 7.50 0.95 1.74
N VAL A 62 8.40 1.78 1.22
CA VAL A 62 9.60 2.23 1.94
C VAL A 62 9.18 2.98 3.21
N ALA A 63 8.21 3.90 3.12
CA ALA A 63 7.69 4.59 4.30
C ALA A 63 7.05 3.63 5.32
N ALA A 64 6.40 2.55 4.89
CA ALA A 64 5.86 1.54 5.80
C ALA A 64 6.97 0.74 6.49
N LEU A 65 8.05 0.40 5.78
CA LEU A 65 9.18 -0.34 6.34
C LEU A 65 10.02 0.50 7.31
N PHE A 66 10.15 1.81 7.06
CA PHE A 66 11.04 2.70 7.82
C PHE A 66 10.30 3.75 8.68
N GLY A 67 8.97 3.83 8.60
CA GLY A 67 8.15 4.88 9.21
C GLY A 67 7.19 4.39 10.28
N ASP A 68 7.27 3.12 10.69
CA ASP A 68 6.45 2.54 11.76
C ASP A 68 6.95 2.91 13.17
N GLU A 69 7.18 4.21 13.44
CA GLU A 69 7.42 4.70 14.80
C GLU A 69 6.26 5.54 15.34
N ARG A 70 5.23 5.83 14.54
CA ARG A 70 4.18 6.79 14.95
C ARG A 70 2.73 6.33 14.79
N GLN A 71 2.45 5.06 14.51
CA GLN A 71 1.04 4.60 14.46
C GLN A 71 0.81 3.14 14.89
N SER A 72 1.10 2.86 16.16
CA SER A 72 0.47 1.84 17.05
C SER A 72 0.52 0.36 16.61
N GLY A 73 1.30 -0.45 17.36
CA GLY A 73 1.23 -1.91 17.25
C GLY A 73 2.16 -2.77 18.13
N ILE A 74 3.19 -2.22 18.79
CA ILE A 74 4.14 -3.01 19.61
C ILE A 74 4.00 -2.77 21.13
N SER A 75 2.76 -2.68 21.63
CA SER A 75 2.52 -2.62 23.09
C SER A 75 2.63 -3.97 23.81
N GLU A 76 2.85 -5.09 23.11
CA GLU A 76 2.79 -6.43 23.72
C GLU A 76 4.13 -7.17 23.84
N LEU A 77 5.27 -6.56 23.47
CA LEU A 77 6.59 -7.23 23.55
C LEU A 77 7.49 -6.76 24.70
N ASN A 78 7.03 -5.86 25.57
CA ASN A 78 7.87 -5.26 26.63
C ASN A 78 7.80 -5.97 28.00
N GLU A 79 7.15 -7.14 28.11
CA GLU A 79 6.98 -7.83 29.40
C GLU A 79 8.02 -8.93 29.69
N LEU A 80 9.06 -9.13 28.86
CA LEU A 80 10.00 -10.26 29.02
C LEU A 80 11.37 -9.92 29.64
N ASP A 81 11.56 -8.73 30.22
CA ASP A 81 12.85 -8.30 30.80
C ASP A 81 12.86 -8.17 32.35
N SER A 82 11.92 -8.79 33.07
CA SER A 82 11.84 -8.67 34.56
C SER A 82 12.35 -9.87 35.37
N GLU A 83 12.98 -10.89 34.79
CA GLU A 83 13.43 -12.07 35.55
C GLU A 83 14.94 -12.32 35.45
N ALA A 84 15.75 -11.37 35.92
CA ALA A 84 17.19 -11.63 36.14
C ALA A 84 17.82 -10.79 37.26
N GLU A 85 17.17 -10.63 38.43
CA GLU A 85 17.86 -10.11 39.64
C GLU A 85 17.42 -10.81 40.94
N ASN A 86 17.63 -12.13 41.04
CA ASN A 86 17.91 -12.71 42.35
C ASN A 86 18.83 -13.92 42.26
N GLY A 87 20.10 -13.65 41.91
CA GLY A 87 21.19 -14.58 42.14
C GLY A 87 21.64 -14.46 43.60
N ALA A 88 21.11 -15.30 44.48
CA ALA A 88 21.62 -15.44 45.83
C ALA A 88 23.03 -16.07 45.78
N GLU A 89 24.05 -15.29 46.14
CA GLU A 89 25.37 -15.81 46.51
C GLU A 89 25.24 -16.65 47.80
N PRO A 90 25.68 -17.91 47.82
CA PRO A 90 25.81 -18.65 49.07
C PRO A 90 27.12 -18.29 49.75
N GLU A 91 27.08 -17.49 50.81
CA GLU A 91 28.20 -17.42 51.77
C GLU A 91 28.23 -18.73 52.59
N ALA A 92 29.29 -19.51 52.38
CA ALA A 92 29.81 -20.53 53.27
C ALA A 92 31.22 -20.08 53.71
N PRO A 93 31.80 -20.53 54.83
CA PRO A 93 31.46 -21.72 55.64
C PRO A 93 30.80 -21.47 57.00
#